data_AF-A0A285R4K0-F1
#
_entry.id   AF-A0A285R4K0-F1
#
_cell.length_a   1.000
_cell.length_b   1.000
_cell.length_c   1.000
_cell.angle_alpha   90.00
_cell.angle_beta   90.00
_cell.angle_gamma   90.00
#
_symmetry.space_group_name_H-M   'P 1'
#
loop_
_entity.id
_entity.type
_entity.pdbx_description
1 polymer ?
#
loop_
_entity_poly.entity_id
_entity_poly.type
_entity_poly.pdbx_seq_one_letter_code
_entity_poly.pdbx_strand_id
1 'polypeptide(L)'
;MDDGAEPIRAELVRAELVRAEQVAREISHPYQQAKALIAVARRAEAAAEPEQAERSIGAITHPQLRIGGFAALALTVAGNGDSARSKRLLGQAELAADSIANTPYREQAISEIARTCAQVGDLPRAEELARSITTEPLRATTLADVASVIAAAGAPDRAASIIHTIDQPRTRARALAETVRTCLDLGDQEQAEQLARLILEPRPQAEALAAVAHHLAKAGEPRRAEQLARSIADPSEQARALAAMAPDLPPADGRRVLAHALVIGHWQLCLPTLLRLEPGALAVLSEELLDTTDQADPA
;
A
#
# COMPACT_ATOMS: atom_id res chain seq x y z
N MET A 1 4.81 48.48 6.83
CA MET A 1 5.59 48.77 5.62
C MET A 1 5.14 47.75 4.60
N ASP A 2 4.18 48.17 3.78
CA ASP A 2 3.63 47.41 2.67
C ASP A 2 4.75 47.28 1.63
N ASP A 3 5.32 46.08 1.50
CA ASP A 3 6.55 45.84 0.75
C ASP A 3 6.21 45.83 -0.74
N GLY A 4 6.30 46.98 -1.41
CA GLY A 4 6.03 47.14 -2.84
C GLY A 4 6.85 46.21 -3.77
N ALA A 5 7.75 45.41 -3.22
CA ALA A 5 8.42 44.30 -3.89
C ALA A 5 7.52 43.07 -4.12
N GLU A 6 6.50 42.81 -3.29
CA GLU A 6 5.59 41.66 -3.46
C GLU A 6 4.83 41.66 -4.80
N PRO A 7 4.16 42.74 -5.24
CA PRO A 7 3.47 42.75 -6.52
C PRO A 7 4.44 42.55 -7.70
N ILE A 8 5.65 43.13 -7.64
CA ILE A 8 6.67 42.95 -8.67
C ILE A 8 7.16 41.49 -8.73
N ARG A 9 7.37 40.85 -7.56
CA ARG A 9 7.73 39.43 -7.50
C ARG A 9 6.63 38.54 -8.09
N ALA A 10 5.36 38.84 -7.79
CA ALA A 10 4.24 38.09 -8.35
C ALA A 10 4.17 38.20 -9.88
N GLU A 11 4.33 39.40 -10.43
CA GLU A 11 4.38 39.61 -11.88
C GLU A 11 5.56 38.89 -12.54
N LEU A 12 6.75 38.93 -11.94
CA LEU A 12 7.93 38.21 -12.44
C LEU A 12 7.69 36.70 -12.48
N VAL A 13 7.15 36.13 -11.39
CA VAL A 13 6.82 34.69 -11.34
C VAL A 13 5.81 34.33 -12.42
N ARG A 14 4.78 35.15 -12.63
CA ARG A 14 3.79 34.94 -13.68
C ARG A 14 4.42 34.96 -15.08
N ALA A 15 5.29 35.94 -15.36
CA ALA A 15 5.98 36.04 -16.64
C ALA A 15 6.91 34.84 -16.89
N GLU A 16 7.64 34.39 -15.86
CA GLU A 16 8.49 33.20 -15.93
C GLU A 16 7.67 31.93 -16.19
N LEU A 17 6.53 31.76 -15.53
CA LEU A 17 5.62 30.63 -15.74
C LEU A 17 5.09 30.57 -17.17
N VAL A 18 4.68 31.71 -17.74
CA VAL A 18 4.22 31.79 -19.13
C VAL A 18 5.34 31.38 -20.09
N ARG A 19 6.56 31.88 -19.87
CA ARG A 19 7.72 31.53 -20.69
C ARG A 19 8.09 30.05 -20.56
N ALA A 20 8.09 29.52 -19.34
CA ALA A 20 8.37 28.11 -19.08
C ALA A 20 7.35 27.20 -19.76
N GLU A 21 6.07 27.57 -19.75
CA GLU A 21 5.02 26.82 -20.46
C GLU A 21 5.26 26.81 -21.97
N GLN A 22 5.63 27.96 -22.56
CA GLN A 22 5.92 28.03 -23.99
C GLN A 22 7.08 27.11 -24.37
N VAL A 23 8.18 27.15 -23.62
CA VAL A 23 9.33 26.25 -23.84
C VAL A 23 8.92 24.79 -23.67
N ALA A 24 8.11 24.48 -22.66
CA ALA A 24 7.62 23.12 -22.43
C ALA A 24 6.78 22.62 -23.62
N ARG A 25 5.92 23.46 -24.21
CA ARG A 25 5.09 23.12 -25.38
C ARG A 25 5.93 22.83 -26.63
N GLU A 26 7.08 23.47 -26.80
CA GLU A 26 7.97 23.28 -27.95
C GLU A 26 8.75 21.93 -27.90
N ILE A 27 8.74 21.23 -26.75
CA ILE A 27 9.38 19.92 -26.61
C ILE A 27 8.69 18.90 -27.53
N SER A 28 9.44 18.33 -28.46
CA SER A 28 8.89 17.39 -29.45
C SER A 28 8.56 16.01 -28.87
N HIS A 29 9.31 15.55 -27.86
CA HIS A 29 9.10 14.22 -27.28
C HIS A 29 7.90 14.23 -26.31
N PRO A 30 6.80 13.50 -26.56
CA PRO A 30 5.54 13.65 -25.80
C PRO A 30 5.69 13.44 -24.29
N TYR A 31 6.47 12.43 -23.89
CA TYR A 31 6.76 12.17 -22.48
C TYR A 31 7.50 13.32 -21.79
N GLN A 32 8.51 13.90 -22.45
CA GLN A 32 9.28 15.01 -21.89
C GLN A 32 8.45 16.30 -21.85
N GLN A 33 7.66 16.53 -22.90
CA GLN A 33 6.69 17.63 -22.95
C GLN A 33 5.72 17.55 -21.77
N ALA A 34 5.08 16.38 -21.56
CA ALA A 34 4.15 16.20 -20.47
C ALA A 34 4.81 16.40 -19.10
N LYS A 35 6.00 15.82 -18.89
CA LYS A 35 6.76 15.99 -17.64
C LYS A 35 7.08 17.47 -17.36
N ALA A 36 7.48 18.22 -18.39
CA ALA A 36 7.75 19.65 -18.28
C ALA A 36 6.47 20.44 -17.95
N LEU A 37 5.37 20.18 -18.65
CA LEU A 37 4.09 20.84 -18.41
C LEU A 37 3.51 20.54 -17.02
N ILE A 38 3.68 19.31 -16.50
CA ILE A 38 3.31 18.96 -15.12
C ILE A 38 4.16 19.74 -14.10
N ALA A 39 5.45 19.91 -14.37
CA ALA A 39 6.33 20.70 -13.51
C ALA A 39 5.93 22.18 -13.50
N VAL A 40 5.61 22.75 -14.67
CA VAL A 40 5.08 24.12 -14.78
C VAL A 40 3.76 24.25 -14.01
N ALA A 41 2.84 23.29 -14.17
CA ALA A 41 1.57 23.30 -13.47
C ALA A 41 1.73 23.29 -11.94
N ARG A 42 2.60 22.43 -11.39
CA ARG A 42 2.90 22.41 -9.95
C ARG A 42 3.51 23.72 -9.46
N ARG A 43 4.39 24.34 -10.25
CA ARG A 43 4.98 25.64 -9.90
C ARG A 43 3.94 26.77 -9.93
N ALA A 44 3.01 26.72 -10.88
CA ALA A 44 1.89 27.65 -10.98
C ALA A 44 0.92 27.49 -9.79
N GLU A 45 0.60 26.27 -9.37
CA GLU A 45 -0.16 26.03 -8.13
C GLU A 45 0.54 26.64 -6.91
N ALA A 46 1.85 26.41 -6.76
CA ALA A 46 2.63 27.00 -5.67
C ALA A 46 2.73 28.54 -5.73
N ALA A 47 2.46 29.14 -6.89
CA ALA A 47 2.40 30.58 -7.08
C ALA A 47 0.97 31.15 -6.97
N ALA A 48 -0.02 30.33 -6.59
CA ALA A 48 -1.44 30.69 -6.56
C ALA A 48 -1.98 31.16 -7.93
N GLU A 49 -1.50 30.56 -9.01
CA GLU A 49 -1.95 30.78 -10.40
C GLU A 49 -2.71 29.55 -10.94
N PRO A 50 -3.92 29.26 -10.41
CA PRO A 50 -4.64 28.02 -10.68
C PRO A 50 -5.02 27.85 -12.16
N GLU A 51 -5.42 28.93 -12.82
CA GLU A 51 -5.80 28.92 -14.24
C GLU A 51 -4.61 28.56 -15.14
N GLN A 52 -3.41 29.02 -14.77
CA GLN A 52 -2.20 28.69 -15.53
C GLN A 52 -1.87 27.20 -15.38
N ALA A 53 -1.96 26.66 -14.16
CA ALA A 53 -1.68 25.25 -13.91
C ALA A 53 -2.60 24.33 -14.73
N GLU A 54 -3.90 24.63 -14.76
CA GLU A 54 -4.88 23.89 -15.56
C GLU A 54 -4.60 24.00 -17.05
N ARG A 55 -4.27 25.19 -17.54
CA ARG A 55 -3.90 25.39 -18.95
C ARG A 55 -2.64 24.63 -19.34
N SER A 56 -1.64 24.59 -18.47
CA SER A 56 -0.41 23.81 -18.72
C SER A 56 -0.73 22.32 -18.88
N ILE A 57 -1.56 21.74 -18.01
CA ILE A 57 -1.97 20.34 -18.13
C ILE A 57 -2.83 20.11 -19.38
N GLY A 58 -3.78 21.00 -19.66
CA GLY A 58 -4.61 20.94 -20.87
C GLY A 58 -3.81 20.99 -22.18
N ALA A 59 -2.63 21.62 -22.17
CA ALA A 59 -1.73 21.72 -23.31
C ALA A 59 -0.93 20.42 -23.61
N ILE A 60 -0.95 19.43 -22.71
CA ILE A 60 -0.27 18.14 -22.93
C ILE A 60 -0.87 17.47 -24.16
N THR A 61 -0.10 17.23 -25.21
CA THR A 61 -0.63 16.74 -26.50
C THR A 61 -1.15 15.30 -26.44
N HIS A 62 -0.42 14.42 -25.73
CA HIS A 62 -0.73 13.00 -25.68
C HIS A 62 -1.84 12.70 -24.66
N PRO A 63 -2.99 12.10 -25.05
CA PRO A 63 -4.16 11.92 -24.18
C PRO A 63 -3.86 11.20 -22.86
N GLN A 64 -3.15 10.08 -22.90
CA GLN A 64 -2.80 9.29 -21.71
C GLN A 64 -1.93 10.09 -20.73
N LEU A 65 -0.94 10.84 -21.24
CA LEU A 65 -0.10 11.68 -20.40
C LEU A 65 -0.86 12.88 -19.83
N ARG A 66 -1.87 13.37 -20.56
CA ARG A 66 -2.76 14.43 -20.09
C ARG A 66 -3.61 13.96 -18.91
N ILE A 67 -4.13 12.73 -18.95
CA ILE A 67 -4.88 12.11 -17.84
C ILE A 67 -4.01 12.03 -16.58
N GLY A 68 -2.79 11.49 -16.69
CA GLY A 68 -1.85 11.47 -15.57
C GLY A 68 -1.45 12.87 -15.09
N GLY A 69 -1.42 13.85 -16.00
CA GLY A 69 -1.24 15.27 -15.65
C GLY A 69 -2.39 15.82 -14.80
N PHE A 70 -3.63 15.56 -15.19
CA PHE A 70 -4.81 15.96 -14.41
C PHE A 70 -4.86 15.26 -13.06
N ALA A 71 -4.57 13.96 -13.00
CA ALA A 71 -4.47 13.20 -11.75
C ALA A 71 -3.41 13.77 -10.80
N ALA A 72 -2.21 14.07 -11.32
CA ALA A 72 -1.13 14.66 -10.53
C ALA A 72 -1.48 16.07 -10.00
N LEU A 73 -2.17 16.88 -10.81
CA LEU A 73 -2.64 18.20 -10.38
C LEU A 73 -3.75 18.06 -9.33
N ALA A 74 -4.70 17.14 -9.52
CA ALA A 74 -5.78 16.88 -8.57
C ALA A 74 -5.26 16.48 -7.18
N LEU A 75 -4.22 15.66 -7.10
CA LEU A 75 -3.54 15.33 -5.83
C LEU A 75 -2.93 16.55 -5.16
N THR A 76 -2.25 17.40 -5.95
CA THR A 76 -1.60 18.62 -5.46
C THR A 76 -2.65 19.59 -4.90
N VAL A 77 -3.72 19.81 -5.65
CA VAL A 77 -4.83 20.70 -5.28
C VAL A 77 -5.62 20.18 -4.08
N ALA A 78 -5.84 18.86 -3.99
CA ALA A 78 -6.46 18.24 -2.81
C ALA A 78 -5.60 18.41 -1.55
N GLY A 79 -4.28 18.23 -1.67
CA GLY A 79 -3.33 18.46 -0.56
C GLY A 79 -3.33 19.91 -0.05
N ASN A 80 -3.67 20.87 -0.91
CA ASN A 80 -3.86 22.27 -0.54
C ASN A 80 -5.25 22.57 0.05
N GLY A 81 -6.14 21.57 0.17
CA GLY A 81 -7.47 21.68 0.76
C GLY A 81 -8.61 22.03 -0.21
N ASP A 82 -8.35 22.19 -1.51
CA ASP A 82 -9.38 22.49 -2.51
C ASP A 82 -9.96 21.20 -3.13
N SER A 83 -10.78 20.51 -2.34
CA SER A 83 -11.43 19.26 -2.77
C SER A 83 -12.38 19.46 -3.95
N ALA A 84 -13.03 20.62 -4.06
CA ALA A 84 -13.98 20.90 -5.13
C ALA A 84 -13.27 20.97 -6.49
N ARG A 85 -12.12 21.66 -6.54
CA ARG A 85 -11.31 21.76 -7.75
C ARG A 85 -10.61 20.45 -8.09
N SER A 86 -10.09 19.73 -7.10
CA SER A 86 -9.53 18.39 -7.31
C SER A 86 -10.53 17.46 -8.01
N LYS A 87 -11.80 17.44 -7.56
CA LYS A 87 -12.87 16.67 -8.23
C LYS A 87 -13.14 17.11 -9.67
N ARG A 88 -13.12 18.42 -9.95
CA ARG A 88 -13.28 18.92 -11.33
C ARG A 88 -12.15 18.46 -12.25
N LEU A 89 -10.91 18.47 -11.76
CA LEU A 89 -9.74 17.99 -12.50
C LEU A 89 -9.84 16.50 -12.79
N LEU A 90 -10.33 15.70 -11.84
CA LEU A 90 -10.60 14.28 -12.07
C LEU A 90 -11.72 14.08 -13.09
N GLY A 91 -12.78 14.88 -13.08
CA GLY A 91 -13.79 14.88 -14.14
C GLY A 91 -13.22 15.21 -15.52
N GLN A 92 -12.25 16.12 -15.62
CA GLN A 92 -11.53 16.39 -16.88
C GLN A 92 -10.66 15.21 -17.31
N ALA A 93 -10.03 14.51 -16.37
CA ALA A 93 -9.29 13.29 -16.63
C ALA A 93 -10.21 12.17 -17.17
N GLU A 94 -11.41 12.02 -16.61
CA GLU A 94 -12.42 11.06 -17.07
C GLU A 94 -12.89 11.38 -18.50
N LEU A 95 -13.23 12.64 -18.78
CA LEU A 95 -13.58 13.07 -20.14
C LEU A 95 -12.46 12.80 -21.15
N ALA A 96 -11.20 12.99 -20.74
CA ALA A 96 -10.05 12.65 -21.58
C ALA A 96 -9.92 11.13 -21.76
N ALA A 97 -10.17 10.32 -20.73
CA ALA A 97 -10.18 8.86 -20.82
C ALA A 97 -11.27 8.37 -21.78
N ASP A 98 -12.46 8.95 -21.74
CA ASP A 98 -13.57 8.61 -22.62
C ASP A 98 -13.29 8.91 -24.11
N SER A 99 -12.39 9.84 -24.40
CA SER A 99 -11.94 10.12 -25.77
C SER A 99 -10.93 9.10 -26.32
N ILE A 100 -10.42 8.18 -25.50
CA ILE A 100 -9.47 7.15 -25.93
C ILE A 100 -10.22 6.02 -26.64
N ALA A 101 -10.00 5.88 -27.94
CA ALA A 101 -10.63 4.83 -28.77
C ALA A 101 -10.15 3.41 -28.43
N ASN A 102 -8.92 3.24 -27.96
CA ASN A 102 -8.34 1.94 -27.64
C ASN A 102 -8.76 1.49 -26.24
N THR A 103 -9.58 0.44 -26.15
CA THR A 103 -10.17 -0.04 -24.90
C THR A 103 -9.16 -0.36 -23.80
N PRO A 104 -8.10 -1.17 -24.03
CA PRO A 104 -7.05 -1.37 -23.02
C PRO A 104 -6.46 -0.09 -22.44
N TYR A 105 -6.14 0.90 -23.28
CA TYR A 105 -5.57 2.17 -22.80
C TYR A 105 -6.61 3.02 -22.05
N ARG A 106 -7.87 2.98 -22.47
CA ARG A 106 -8.98 3.64 -21.76
C ARG A 106 -9.17 3.05 -20.36
N GLU A 107 -9.17 1.73 -20.24
CA GLU A 107 -9.33 1.08 -18.92
C GLU A 107 -8.13 1.31 -18.00
N GLN A 108 -6.91 1.35 -18.54
CA GLN A 108 -5.72 1.75 -17.78
C GLN A 108 -5.85 3.18 -17.25
N ALA A 109 -6.36 4.11 -18.06
CA ALA A 109 -6.64 5.47 -17.63
C ALA A 109 -7.72 5.51 -16.54
N ILE A 110 -8.82 4.76 -16.69
CA ILE A 110 -9.87 4.65 -15.67
C ILE A 110 -9.29 4.10 -14.35
N SER A 111 -8.40 3.09 -14.42
CA SER A 111 -7.70 2.56 -13.24
C SER A 111 -6.83 3.60 -12.53
N GLU A 112 -6.10 4.42 -13.29
CA GLU A 112 -5.31 5.54 -12.74
C GLU A 112 -6.20 6.60 -12.07
N ILE A 113 -7.30 6.98 -12.73
CA ILE A 113 -8.26 7.95 -12.19
C ILE A 113 -8.91 7.39 -10.92
N ALA A 114 -9.35 6.13 -10.91
CA ALA A 114 -9.96 5.49 -9.74
C ALA A 114 -9.04 5.52 -8.51
N ARG A 115 -7.75 5.19 -8.70
CA ARG A 115 -6.75 5.23 -7.63
C ARG A 115 -6.52 6.66 -7.12
N THR A 116 -6.53 7.62 -8.04
CA THR A 116 -6.39 9.03 -7.67
C THR A 116 -7.61 9.54 -6.92
N CYS A 117 -8.83 9.20 -7.36
CA CYS A 117 -10.08 9.45 -6.65
C CYS A 117 -10.01 8.92 -5.21
N ALA A 118 -9.50 7.70 -5.02
CA ALA A 118 -9.34 7.13 -3.69
C ALA A 118 -8.38 7.96 -2.82
N GLN A 119 -7.21 8.32 -3.37
CA GLN A 119 -6.19 9.11 -2.66
C GLN A 119 -6.66 10.52 -2.27
N VAL A 120 -7.49 11.17 -3.09
CA VAL A 120 -8.07 12.48 -2.76
C VAL A 120 -9.31 12.39 -1.86
N GLY A 121 -9.70 11.18 -1.45
CA GLY A 121 -10.84 10.92 -0.56
C GLY A 121 -12.20 10.79 -1.24
N ASP A 122 -12.27 10.79 -2.57
CA ASP A 122 -13.51 10.49 -3.32
C ASP A 122 -13.71 8.97 -3.47
N LEU A 123 -13.88 8.30 -2.33
CA LEU A 123 -14.00 6.85 -2.23
C LEU A 123 -15.19 6.28 -3.03
N PRO A 124 -16.39 6.90 -3.05
CA PRO A 124 -17.50 6.42 -3.86
C PRO A 124 -17.18 6.42 -5.36
N ARG A 125 -16.58 7.52 -5.87
CA ARG A 125 -16.21 7.61 -7.29
C ARG A 125 -15.10 6.62 -7.65
N ALA A 126 -14.11 6.45 -6.77
CA ALA A 126 -13.04 5.49 -6.95
C ALA A 126 -13.56 4.05 -7.12
N GLU A 127 -14.50 3.65 -6.26
CA GLU A 127 -15.13 2.33 -6.28
C GLU A 127 -15.98 2.12 -7.56
N GLU A 128 -16.75 3.14 -7.97
CA GLU A 128 -17.55 3.11 -9.19
C GLU A 128 -16.67 2.93 -10.44
N LEU A 129 -15.61 3.74 -10.58
CA LEU A 129 -14.68 3.66 -11.69
C LEU A 129 -13.95 2.31 -11.71
N ALA A 130 -13.47 1.83 -10.56
CA ALA A 130 -12.82 0.53 -10.48
C ALA A 130 -13.76 -0.61 -10.93
N ARG A 131 -15.04 -0.57 -10.53
CA ARG A 131 -16.05 -1.55 -10.97
C ARG A 131 -16.39 -1.46 -12.46
N SER A 132 -16.26 -0.29 -13.07
CA SER A 132 -16.56 -0.09 -14.49
C SER A 132 -15.56 -0.75 -15.45
N ILE A 133 -14.37 -1.11 -14.95
CA ILE A 133 -13.33 -1.80 -15.72
C ILE A 133 -13.81 -3.21 -16.07
N THR A 134 -13.74 -3.59 -17.34
CA THR A 134 -14.19 -4.90 -17.81
C THR A 134 -13.06 -5.93 -17.87
N THR A 135 -11.81 -5.50 -18.05
CA THR A 135 -10.64 -6.39 -17.99
C THR A 135 -10.39 -6.89 -16.57
N GLU A 136 -10.65 -8.19 -16.33
CA GLU A 136 -10.65 -8.79 -14.98
C GLU A 136 -9.36 -8.56 -14.17
N PRO A 137 -8.14 -8.81 -14.70
CA PRO A 137 -6.92 -8.58 -13.91
C PRO A 137 -6.73 -7.11 -13.52
N LEU A 138 -7.12 -6.19 -14.41
CA LEU A 138 -7.01 -4.77 -14.14
C LEU A 138 -8.08 -4.30 -13.15
N ARG A 139 -9.32 -4.81 -13.26
CA ARG A 139 -10.39 -4.56 -12.29
C ARG A 139 -9.99 -5.04 -10.89
N ALA A 140 -9.53 -6.29 -10.78
CA ALA A 140 -9.13 -6.89 -9.51
C ALA A 140 -8.02 -6.09 -8.81
N THR A 141 -6.98 -5.70 -9.55
CA THR A 141 -5.87 -4.89 -9.00
C THR A 141 -6.33 -3.48 -8.63
N THR A 142 -7.17 -2.84 -9.44
CA THR A 142 -7.71 -1.50 -9.13
C THR A 142 -8.63 -1.52 -7.90
N LEU A 143 -9.50 -2.53 -7.77
CA LEU A 143 -10.36 -2.69 -6.59
C LEU A 143 -9.53 -2.94 -5.33
N ALA A 144 -8.46 -3.73 -5.42
CA ALA A 144 -7.52 -3.94 -4.31
C ALA A 144 -6.85 -2.63 -3.88
N ASP A 145 -6.33 -1.85 -4.83
CA ASP A 145 -5.69 -0.56 -4.57
C ASP A 145 -6.68 0.43 -3.92
N VAL A 146 -7.92 0.51 -4.43
CA VAL A 146 -8.98 1.37 -3.85
C VAL A 146 -9.37 0.91 -2.45
N ALA A 147 -9.54 -0.39 -2.23
CA ALA A 147 -9.86 -0.94 -0.92
C ALA A 147 -8.76 -0.67 0.12
N SER A 148 -7.49 -0.75 -0.28
CA SER A 148 -6.35 -0.43 0.59
C SER A 148 -6.40 1.02 1.11
N VAL A 149 -6.74 1.97 0.23
CA VAL A 149 -6.93 3.38 0.64
C VAL A 149 -8.15 3.55 1.55
N ILE A 150 -9.26 2.86 1.26
CA ILE A 150 -10.47 2.88 2.12
C ILE A 150 -10.14 2.35 3.53
N ALA A 151 -9.32 1.30 3.62
CA ALA A 151 -8.88 0.76 4.90
C ALA A 151 -8.01 1.77 5.67
N ALA A 152 -7.05 2.42 4.98
CA ALA A 152 -6.20 3.45 5.57
C ALA A 152 -6.98 4.69 6.03
N ALA A 153 -8.12 4.96 5.41
CA ALA A 153 -9.07 5.99 5.83
C ALA A 153 -9.93 5.58 7.04
N GLY A 154 -9.69 4.42 7.65
CA GLY A 154 -10.41 3.95 8.84
C GLY A 154 -11.71 3.22 8.56
N ALA A 155 -11.91 2.70 7.34
CA ALA A 155 -13.10 1.92 6.97
C ALA A 155 -12.76 0.48 6.51
N PRO A 156 -12.08 -0.33 7.34
CA PRO A 156 -11.61 -1.68 6.97
C PRO A 156 -12.74 -2.65 6.61
N ASP A 157 -13.92 -2.56 7.23
CA ASP A 157 -15.09 -3.39 6.86
C ASP A 157 -15.56 -3.15 5.42
N ARG A 158 -15.56 -1.88 5.01
CA ARG A 158 -15.93 -1.50 3.64
C ARG A 158 -14.86 -1.96 2.65
N ALA A 159 -13.59 -1.83 3.00
CA ALA A 159 -12.49 -2.37 2.21
C ALA A 159 -12.63 -3.88 2.02
N ALA A 160 -12.91 -4.63 3.10
CA ALA A 160 -13.11 -6.07 3.05
C ALA A 160 -14.30 -6.47 2.15
N SER A 161 -15.40 -5.72 2.22
CA SER A 161 -16.58 -5.94 1.37
C SER A 161 -16.25 -5.79 -0.11
N ILE A 162 -15.43 -4.78 -0.47
CA ILE A 162 -14.94 -4.60 -1.85
C ILE A 162 -14.00 -5.75 -2.23
N ILE A 163 -13.05 -6.10 -1.37
CA ILE A 163 -12.09 -7.18 -1.62
C ILE A 163 -12.78 -8.53 -1.82
N HIS A 164 -13.90 -8.76 -1.13
CA HIS A 164 -14.70 -9.98 -1.30
C HIS A 164 -15.27 -10.13 -2.72
N THR A 165 -15.51 -9.03 -3.43
CA THR A 165 -15.99 -9.03 -4.83
C THR A 165 -14.89 -9.31 -5.86
N ILE A 166 -13.63 -9.44 -5.43
CA ILE A 166 -12.51 -9.76 -6.31
C ILE A 166 -12.52 -11.26 -6.59
N ASP A 167 -12.73 -11.62 -7.86
CA ASP A 167 -12.79 -13.02 -8.30
C ASP A 167 -11.41 -13.70 -8.29
N GLN A 168 -10.32 -12.94 -8.44
CA GLN A 168 -8.97 -13.47 -8.49
C GLN A 168 -8.45 -13.82 -7.08
N PRO A 169 -8.27 -15.11 -6.74
CA PRO A 169 -8.00 -15.51 -5.35
C PRO A 169 -6.68 -14.95 -4.82
N ARG A 170 -5.60 -14.99 -5.62
CA ARG A 170 -4.29 -14.42 -5.25
C ARG A 170 -4.34 -12.91 -5.00
N THR A 171 -5.06 -12.17 -5.83
CA THR A 171 -5.22 -10.72 -5.70
C THR A 171 -6.04 -10.38 -4.46
N ARG A 172 -7.13 -11.13 -4.23
CA ARG A 172 -7.97 -11.02 -3.04
C ARG A 172 -7.19 -11.30 -1.75
N ALA A 173 -6.43 -12.40 -1.70
CA ALA A 173 -5.60 -12.77 -0.55
C ALA A 173 -4.58 -11.67 -0.22
N ARG A 174 -3.89 -11.16 -1.24
CA ARG A 174 -2.93 -10.07 -1.09
C ARG A 174 -3.59 -8.79 -0.57
N ALA A 175 -4.74 -8.41 -1.13
CA ALA A 175 -5.46 -7.21 -0.71
C ALA A 175 -5.95 -7.31 0.75
N LEU A 176 -6.45 -8.48 1.17
CA LEU A 176 -6.79 -8.73 2.57
C LEU A 176 -5.56 -8.63 3.47
N ALA A 177 -4.43 -9.24 3.10
CA ALA A 177 -3.21 -9.17 3.88
C ALA A 177 -2.67 -7.73 4.02
N GLU A 178 -2.76 -6.91 2.96
CA GLU A 178 -2.43 -5.49 3.02
C GLU A 178 -3.39 -4.73 3.97
N THR A 179 -4.69 -5.02 3.91
CA THR A 179 -5.70 -4.44 4.81
C THR A 179 -5.45 -4.81 6.28
N VAL A 180 -5.06 -6.06 6.55
CA VAL A 180 -4.66 -6.52 7.90
C VAL A 180 -3.51 -5.68 8.42
N ARG A 181 -2.46 -5.46 7.62
CA ARG A 181 -1.31 -4.63 8.01
C ARG A 181 -1.72 -3.20 8.32
N THR A 182 -2.58 -2.61 7.49
CA THR A 182 -3.12 -1.27 7.73
C THR A 182 -3.89 -1.19 9.05
N CYS A 183 -4.71 -2.19 9.38
CA CYS A 183 -5.41 -2.25 10.67
C CYS A 183 -4.44 -2.33 11.85
N LEU A 184 -3.38 -3.13 11.72
CA LEU A 184 -2.32 -3.24 12.74
C LEU A 184 -1.56 -1.93 12.94
N ASP A 185 -1.27 -1.20 11.86
CA ASP A 185 -0.60 0.10 11.91
C ASP A 185 -1.49 1.17 12.57
N LEU A 186 -2.81 1.07 12.41
CA LEU A 186 -3.80 1.90 13.09
C LEU A 186 -4.09 1.46 14.54
N GLY A 187 -3.53 0.34 14.98
CA GLY A 187 -3.70 -0.20 16.33
C GLY A 187 -4.99 -1.01 16.54
N ASP A 188 -5.72 -1.35 15.48
CA ASP A 188 -6.95 -2.15 15.56
C ASP A 188 -6.64 -3.65 15.36
N GLN A 189 -6.19 -4.30 16.44
CA GLN A 189 -5.82 -5.72 16.36
C GLN A 189 -7.03 -6.65 16.20
N GLU A 190 -8.21 -6.26 16.69
CA GLU A 190 -9.42 -7.07 16.57
C GLU A 190 -9.87 -7.17 15.12
N GLN A 191 -9.91 -6.03 14.43
CA GLN A 191 -10.28 -5.99 13.03
C GLN A 191 -9.23 -6.67 12.15
N ALA A 192 -7.94 -6.48 12.46
CA ALA A 192 -6.85 -7.18 11.78
C ALA A 192 -6.99 -8.71 11.90
N GLU A 193 -7.35 -9.22 13.08
CA GLU A 193 -7.59 -10.65 13.29
C GLU A 193 -8.77 -11.17 12.46
N GLN A 194 -9.90 -10.46 12.47
CA GLN A 194 -11.09 -10.85 11.71
C GLN A 194 -10.78 -10.93 10.21
N LEU A 195 -10.08 -9.92 9.67
CA LEU A 195 -9.70 -9.88 8.26
C LEU A 195 -8.70 -10.96 7.89
N ALA A 196 -7.72 -11.26 8.75
CA ALA A 196 -6.75 -12.34 8.54
C ALA A 196 -7.47 -13.69 8.38
N ARG A 197 -8.54 -13.94 9.15
CA ARG A 197 -9.34 -15.16 9.05
C ARG A 197 -10.14 -15.27 7.74
N LEU A 198 -10.42 -14.17 7.05
CA LEU A 198 -11.13 -14.18 5.75
C LEU A 198 -10.23 -14.57 4.58
N ILE A 199 -8.92 -14.66 4.78
CA ILE A 199 -7.96 -15.11 3.77
C ILE A 199 -8.12 -16.63 3.60
N LEU A 200 -8.34 -17.09 2.37
CA LEU A 200 -8.61 -18.51 2.07
C LEU A 200 -7.33 -19.29 1.78
N GLU A 201 -6.30 -18.60 1.28
CA GLU A 201 -5.01 -19.17 0.93
C GLU A 201 -4.19 -19.47 2.20
N PRO A 202 -3.79 -20.73 2.44
CA PRO A 202 -3.20 -21.13 3.72
C PRO A 202 -1.95 -20.33 4.12
N ARG A 203 -1.03 -20.09 3.18
CA ARG A 203 0.22 -19.36 3.46
C ARG A 203 -0.04 -17.87 3.76
N PRO A 204 -0.72 -17.10 2.89
CA PRO A 204 -1.12 -15.72 3.20
C PRO A 204 -1.93 -15.58 4.50
N GLN A 205 -2.84 -16.53 4.79
CA GLN A 205 -3.59 -16.53 6.03
C GLN A 205 -2.67 -16.69 7.24
N ALA A 206 -1.75 -17.66 7.19
CA ALA A 206 -0.80 -17.90 8.27
C ALA A 206 0.13 -16.69 8.50
N GLU A 207 0.64 -16.06 7.43
CA GLU A 207 1.45 -14.85 7.51
C GLU A 207 0.69 -13.69 8.16
N ALA A 208 -0.59 -13.50 7.79
CA ALA A 208 -1.44 -12.46 8.37
C ALA A 208 -1.73 -12.72 9.86
N LEU A 209 -2.12 -13.94 10.23
CA LEU A 209 -2.35 -14.32 11.63
C LEU A 209 -1.08 -14.21 12.48
N ALA A 210 0.08 -14.56 11.93
CA ALA A 210 1.37 -14.40 12.59
C ALA A 210 1.69 -12.92 12.85
N ALA A 211 1.42 -12.04 11.88
CA ALA A 211 1.59 -10.60 12.06
C ALA A 211 0.68 -10.05 13.18
N VAL A 212 -0.58 -10.48 13.24
CA VAL A 212 -1.51 -10.09 14.31
C VAL A 212 -1.01 -10.60 15.67
N ALA A 213 -0.58 -11.87 15.76
CA ALA A 213 -0.04 -12.45 17.00
C ALA A 213 1.19 -11.68 17.49
N HIS A 214 2.09 -11.30 16.58
CA HIS A 214 3.26 -10.48 16.88
C HIS A 214 2.89 -9.11 17.46
N HIS A 215 1.91 -8.42 16.86
CA HIS A 215 1.43 -7.13 17.37
C HIS A 215 0.75 -7.26 18.75
N LEU A 216 -0.03 -8.32 18.98
CA LEU A 216 -0.63 -8.59 20.28
C LEU A 216 0.44 -8.84 21.35
N ALA A 217 1.53 -9.53 21.03
CA ALA A 217 2.65 -9.73 21.95
C ALA A 217 3.26 -8.39 22.37
N LYS A 218 3.55 -7.51 21.39
CA LYS A 218 4.07 -6.15 21.64
C LYS A 218 3.12 -5.26 22.42
N ALA A 219 1.81 -5.45 22.25
CA ALA A 219 0.78 -4.73 22.99
C ALA A 219 0.65 -5.22 24.45
N GLY A 220 1.39 -6.25 24.86
CA GLY A 220 1.31 -6.80 26.21
C GLY A 220 0.15 -7.80 26.41
N GLU A 221 -0.34 -8.42 25.33
CA GLU A 221 -1.37 -9.46 25.35
C GLU A 221 -0.80 -10.86 25.03
N PRO A 222 0.14 -11.39 25.84
CA PRO A 222 0.89 -12.60 25.51
C PRO A 222 0.01 -13.84 25.34
N ARG A 223 -1.06 -13.96 26.14
CA ARG A 223 -1.99 -15.10 26.08
C ARG A 223 -2.77 -15.14 24.78
N ARG A 224 -3.27 -13.99 24.33
CA ARG A 224 -4.04 -13.88 23.08
C ARG A 224 -3.14 -14.07 21.87
N ALA A 225 -1.95 -13.47 21.90
CA ALA A 225 -0.92 -13.67 20.89
C ALA A 225 -0.57 -15.15 20.71
N GLU A 226 -0.34 -15.89 21.80
CA GLU A 226 0.00 -17.30 21.73
C GLU A 226 -1.18 -18.16 21.24
N GLN A 227 -2.40 -17.87 21.72
CA GLN A 227 -3.60 -18.56 21.25
C GLN A 227 -3.78 -18.38 19.73
N LEU A 228 -3.53 -17.18 19.22
CA LEU A 228 -3.65 -16.89 17.80
C LEU A 228 -2.57 -17.60 16.99
N ALA A 229 -1.30 -17.53 17.43
CA ALA A 229 -0.19 -18.25 16.78
C ALA A 229 -0.45 -19.75 16.71
N ARG A 230 -0.98 -20.36 17.79
CA ARG A 230 -1.35 -21.78 17.84
C ARG A 230 -2.55 -22.15 16.95
N SER A 231 -3.34 -21.18 16.50
CA SER A 231 -4.46 -21.43 15.59
C SER A 231 -4.04 -21.55 14.12
N ILE A 232 -2.77 -21.26 13.81
CA ILE A 232 -2.21 -21.43 12.47
C ILE A 232 -2.14 -22.93 12.14
N ALA A 233 -2.76 -23.33 11.04
CA ALA A 233 -2.92 -24.75 10.70
C ALA A 233 -1.64 -25.44 10.21
N ASP A 234 -0.76 -24.72 9.51
CA ASP A 234 0.52 -25.27 9.05
C ASP A 234 1.55 -25.27 10.19
N PRO A 235 2.13 -26.42 10.58
CA PRO A 235 3.06 -26.49 11.71
C PRO A 235 4.35 -25.66 11.52
N SER A 236 4.83 -25.50 10.28
CA SER A 236 6.04 -24.72 10.01
C SER A 236 5.76 -23.22 10.12
N GLU A 237 4.60 -22.77 9.65
CA GLU A 237 4.14 -21.40 9.84
C GLU A 237 3.80 -21.10 11.31
N GLN A 238 3.17 -22.05 12.01
CA GLN A 238 2.91 -21.98 13.44
C GLN A 238 4.22 -21.81 14.23
N ALA A 239 5.23 -22.64 13.96
CA ALA A 239 6.55 -22.52 14.58
C ALA A 239 7.18 -21.16 14.34
N ARG A 240 7.11 -20.68 13.09
CA ARG A 240 7.65 -19.38 12.69
C ARG A 240 6.97 -18.23 13.44
N ALA A 241 5.65 -18.26 13.55
CA ALA A 241 4.88 -17.26 14.29
C ALA A 241 5.27 -17.23 15.77
N LEU A 242 5.31 -18.40 16.42
CA LEU A 242 5.72 -18.55 17.81
C LEU A 242 7.16 -18.04 18.05
N ALA A 243 8.10 -18.41 17.17
CA ALA A 243 9.49 -17.96 17.26
C ALA A 243 9.66 -16.45 17.01
N ALA A 244 8.83 -15.86 16.15
CA ALA A 244 8.87 -14.43 15.85
C ALA A 244 8.36 -13.57 17.02
N MET A 245 7.31 -14.02 17.71
CA MET A 245 6.71 -13.29 18.84
C MET A 245 7.47 -13.49 20.17
N ALA A 246 8.23 -14.57 20.32
CA ALA A 246 8.91 -14.91 21.58
C ALA A 246 9.78 -13.79 22.19
N PRO A 247 10.52 -12.95 21.41
CA PRO A 247 11.28 -11.82 21.96
C PRO A 247 10.44 -10.73 22.61
N ASP A 248 9.17 -10.60 22.22
CA ASP A 248 8.26 -9.56 22.71
C ASP A 248 7.47 -10.02 23.96
N LEU A 249 7.68 -11.26 24.41
CA LEU A 249 7.05 -11.84 25.60
C LEU A 249 7.94 -11.71 26.85
N PRO A 250 7.36 -11.83 28.06
CA PRO A 250 8.14 -12.01 29.28
C PRO A 250 9.13 -13.18 29.14
N PRO A 251 10.36 -13.10 29.69
CA PRO A 251 11.42 -14.09 29.41
C PRO A 251 11.04 -15.56 29.63
N ALA A 252 10.26 -15.85 30.68
CA ALA A 252 9.79 -17.21 30.95
C ALA A 252 8.82 -17.71 29.87
N ASP A 253 7.90 -16.87 29.42
CA ASP A 253 6.95 -17.19 28.35
C ASP A 253 7.64 -17.26 26.99
N GLY A 254 8.57 -16.33 26.71
CA GLY A 254 9.38 -16.34 25.49
C GLY A 254 10.15 -17.65 25.31
N ARG A 255 10.83 -18.12 26.36
CA ARG A 255 11.53 -19.43 26.36
C ARG A 255 10.56 -20.59 26.12
N ARG A 256 9.42 -20.60 26.82
CA ARG A 256 8.41 -21.67 26.69
C ARG A 256 7.83 -21.74 25.28
N VAL A 257 7.50 -20.59 24.70
CA VAL A 257 6.96 -20.48 23.35
C VAL A 257 8.02 -20.87 22.31
N LEU A 258 9.27 -20.44 22.48
CA LEU A 258 10.38 -20.84 21.62
C LEU A 258 10.65 -22.36 21.68
N ALA A 259 10.60 -22.96 22.87
CA ALA A 259 10.71 -24.41 23.03
C ALA A 259 9.60 -25.14 22.27
N HIS A 260 8.36 -24.64 22.34
CA HIS A 260 7.26 -25.21 21.55
C HIS A 260 7.50 -25.07 20.04
N ALA A 261 8.01 -23.93 19.58
CA ALA A 261 8.36 -23.71 18.18
C ALA A 261 9.44 -24.70 17.67
N LEU A 262 10.44 -25.02 18.50
CA LEU A 262 11.47 -26.03 18.21
C LEU A 262 10.91 -27.45 18.10
N VAL A 263 9.86 -27.78 18.86
CA VAL A 263 9.23 -29.11 18.84
C VAL A 263 8.43 -29.34 17.57
N ILE A 264 7.72 -28.31 17.08
CA ILE A 264 6.79 -28.46 15.96
C ILE A 264 7.36 -28.01 14.61
N GLY A 265 8.46 -27.27 14.61
CA GLY A 265 9.07 -26.69 13.42
C GLY A 265 10.54 -27.06 13.25
N HIS A 266 11.10 -26.63 12.11
CA HIS A 266 12.52 -26.81 11.85
C HIS A 266 13.36 -25.88 12.73
N TRP A 267 14.36 -26.42 13.44
CA TRP A 267 15.22 -25.67 14.36
C TRP A 267 15.87 -24.42 13.73
N GLN A 268 16.16 -24.46 12.43
CA GLN A 268 16.70 -23.33 11.66
C GLN A 268 15.82 -22.07 11.72
N LEU A 269 14.49 -22.24 11.78
CA LEU A 269 13.54 -21.12 11.90
C LEU A 269 13.67 -20.41 13.25
N CYS A 270 14.05 -21.14 14.29
CA CYS A 270 14.14 -20.63 15.65
C CYS A 270 15.52 -20.03 15.97
N LEU A 271 16.54 -20.29 15.14
CA LEU A 271 17.94 -19.97 15.44
C LEU A 271 18.21 -18.47 15.69
N PRO A 272 17.68 -17.52 14.89
CA PRO A 272 17.87 -16.09 15.17
C PRO A 272 17.23 -15.64 16.49
N THR A 273 16.15 -16.28 16.92
CA THR A 273 15.46 -15.99 18.18
C THR A 273 16.17 -16.66 19.35
N LEU A 274 16.64 -17.90 19.17
CA LEU A 274 17.40 -18.66 20.16
C LEU A 274 18.72 -17.96 20.50
N LEU A 275 19.43 -17.42 19.51
CA LEU A 275 20.60 -16.58 19.73
C LEU A 275 20.34 -15.35 20.61
N ARG A 276 19.15 -14.76 20.49
CA ARG A 276 18.79 -13.54 21.24
C ARG A 276 18.33 -13.84 22.66
N LEU A 277 17.58 -14.93 22.86
CA LEU A 277 17.01 -15.26 24.17
C LEU A 277 17.92 -16.17 25.00
N GLU A 278 18.56 -17.16 24.37
CA GLU A 278 19.33 -18.22 25.04
C GLU A 278 20.56 -18.63 24.21
N PRO A 279 21.60 -17.79 24.12
CA PRO A 279 22.80 -18.10 23.33
C PRO A 279 23.52 -19.37 23.81
N GLY A 280 23.41 -19.71 25.10
CA GLY A 280 23.99 -20.94 25.67
C GLY A 280 23.37 -22.23 25.16
N ALA A 281 22.11 -22.18 24.68
CA ALA A 281 21.44 -23.36 24.14
C ALA A 281 22.03 -23.84 22.81
N LEU A 282 22.78 -22.99 22.09
CA LEU A 282 23.47 -23.39 20.86
C LEU A 282 24.57 -24.41 21.09
N ALA A 283 25.32 -24.28 22.19
CA ALA A 283 26.40 -25.21 22.50
C ALA A 283 25.85 -26.63 22.70
N VAL A 284 24.78 -26.74 23.49
CA VAL A 284 24.08 -28.01 23.74
C VAL A 284 23.51 -28.59 22.45
N LEU A 285 22.86 -27.77 21.61
CA LEU A 285 22.33 -28.23 20.33
C LEU A 285 23.42 -28.67 19.36
N SER A 286 24.58 -28.00 19.37
CA SER A 286 25.70 -28.36 18.51
C SER A 286 26.36 -29.68 18.92
N GLU A 287 26.49 -29.93 20.23
CA GLU A 287 27.02 -31.19 20.76
C GLU A 287 26.08 -32.36 20.37
N GLU A 288 24.78 -32.23 20.61
CA GLU A 288 23.79 -33.26 20.25
C GLU A 288 23.69 -33.52 18.73
N LEU A 289 23.83 -32.48 17.89
CA LEU A 289 23.83 -32.64 16.42
C LEU A 289 25.08 -33.37 15.90
N LEU A 290 26.23 -33.15 16.54
CA LEU A 290 27.46 -33.86 16.19
C LEU A 290 27.38 -35.33 16.65
N ASP A 291 26.88 -35.58 17.86
CA ASP A 291 26.71 -36.94 18.38
C ASP A 291 25.73 -37.80 17.54
N THR A 292 24.68 -37.18 16.98
CA THR A 292 23.71 -37.89 16.13
C THR A 292 24.18 -38.14 14.70
N THR A 293 25.11 -37.32 14.18
CA THR A 293 25.70 -37.54 12.85
C THR A 293 26.78 -38.63 12.89
N ASP A 294 27.56 -38.71 13.98
CA ASP A 294 28.54 -39.78 14.18
C ASP A 294 27.89 -41.17 14.39
N GLN A 295 26.64 -41.24 14.85
CA GLN A 295 25.89 -42.50 15.01
C GLN A 295 25.18 -42.99 13.74
N ALA A 296 25.01 -42.13 12.73
CA ALA A 296 24.27 -42.45 11.50
C ALA A 296 25.12 -43.12 10.40
N ASP A 297 26.46 -43.16 10.57
CA ASP A 297 27.41 -43.87 9.70
C ASP A 297 28.03 -45.10 10.41
N PRO A 298 27.33 -46.23 10.54
CA PRO A 298 28.00 -47.51 10.71
C PRO A 298 28.34 -48.08 9.31
N ALA A 299 29.64 -48.16 9.02
CA ALA A 299 30.19 -48.87 7.87
C ALA A 299 29.74 -50.34 7.78
#